data_AF-A0A1B6HWB8-F1
#
_entry.id   AF-A0A1B6HWB8-F1
#
_cell.length_a   1.000
_cell.length_b   1.000
_cell.length_c   1.000
_cell.angle_alpha   90.00
_cell.angle_beta   90.00
_cell.angle_gamma   90.00
#
_symmetry.space_group_name_H-M   'P 1'
#
loop_
_entity.id
_entity.type
_entity.pdbx_description
1 polymer ?
#
loop_
_entity_poly.entity_id
_entity_poly.type
_entity_poly.pdbx_seq_one_letter_code
_entity_poly.pdbx_strand_id
1 'polypeptide(L)'
;VSLSAVCERRHGETMWREGNCVSCLCDDGKPSCFTELCEEQVTCTNALQVKNQCCPVCLDEPEALERKQCTVDNMTYSVGDDWREDECTTCMCIAGDLTPS
;
A
#
# COMPACT_ATOMS: atom_id res chain seq x y z
N VAL A 1 17.44 -12.40 16.80
CA VAL A 1 16.48 -11.45 16.19
C VAL A 1 16.73 -10.11 16.84
N SER A 2 17.14 -9.11 16.07
CA SER A 2 17.79 -7.90 16.59
C SER A 2 16.92 -7.15 17.60
N LEU A 3 17.50 -6.97 18.77
CA LEU A 3 16.96 -6.27 19.93
C LEU A 3 17.12 -4.76 19.73
N SER A 4 16.01 -4.03 19.61
CA SER A 4 15.95 -2.63 20.00
C SER A 4 14.52 -2.33 20.44
N ALA A 5 14.23 -2.59 21.70
CA ALA A 5 12.96 -2.24 22.35
C ALA A 5 12.80 -0.73 22.59
N VAL A 6 13.70 0.08 22.01
CA VAL A 6 13.75 1.53 22.14
C VAL A 6 13.80 2.13 20.75
N CYS A 7 12.77 2.89 20.38
CA CYS A 7 12.79 3.72 19.19
C CYS A 7 13.52 5.01 19.54
N GLU A 8 14.81 5.08 19.25
CA GLU A 8 15.54 6.34 19.31
C GLU A 8 15.08 7.19 18.12
N ARG A 9 14.68 8.46 18.35
CA ARG A 9 14.21 9.42 17.32
C ARG A 9 15.29 9.79 16.28
N ARG A 10 16.03 8.82 15.74
CA ARG A 10 17.00 9.05 14.67
C ARG A 10 16.20 9.37 13.41
N HIS A 11 16.32 10.63 12.96
CA HIS A 11 15.64 11.29 11.84
C HIS A 11 14.33 12.03 12.11
N GLY A 12 13.84 12.09 13.37
CA GLY A 12 12.60 12.82 13.68
C GLY A 12 11.32 12.15 13.16
N GLU A 13 11.42 10.96 12.57
CA GLU A 13 10.28 10.12 12.19
C GLU A 13 9.66 9.52 13.45
N THR A 14 8.39 9.85 13.70
CA THR A 14 7.61 9.28 14.81
C THR A 14 6.90 7.99 14.41
N MET A 15 6.82 7.67 13.13
CA MET A 15 6.15 6.47 12.60
C MET A 15 7.02 5.79 11.54
N TRP A 16 6.97 4.46 11.49
CA TRP A 16 7.63 3.65 10.47
C TRP A 16 6.80 2.42 10.15
N ARG A 17 7.03 1.80 8.98
CA ARG A 17 6.45 0.49 8.65
C ARG A 17 7.49 -0.61 8.82
N GLU A 18 7.13 -1.65 9.56
CA GLU A 18 7.92 -2.87 9.73
C GLU A 18 7.36 -3.97 8.81
N GLY A 19 7.47 -3.75 7.50
CA GLY A 19 6.89 -4.62 6.46
C GLY A 19 5.55 -4.11 5.95
N ASN A 20 4.84 -4.97 5.21
CA ASN A 20 3.65 -4.55 4.46
C ASN A 20 2.42 -4.30 5.34
N CYS A 21 2.31 -5.02 6.45
CA CYS A 21 1.13 -5.01 7.34
C CYS A 21 1.38 -4.43 8.73
N VAL A 22 2.63 -4.11 9.08
CA VAL A 22 2.95 -3.64 10.44
C VAL A 22 3.35 -2.18 10.36
N SER A 23 2.61 -1.32 11.04
CA SER A 23 2.98 0.08 11.23
C SER A 23 3.23 0.34 12.69
N CYS A 24 4.30 1.06 13.00
CA CYS A 24 4.73 1.33 14.35
C CYS A 24 4.81 2.84 14.60
N LEU A 25 4.41 3.24 15.80
CA LEU A 25 4.50 4.59 16.33
C LEU A 25 5.51 4.61 17.48
N CYS A 26 6.39 5.60 17.52
CA CYS A 26 7.30 5.83 18.63
C CYS A 26 6.61 6.70 19.68
N ASP A 27 6.20 6.09 20.79
CA ASP A 27 5.62 6.78 21.93
C ASP A 27 6.63 6.80 23.09
N ASP A 28 7.16 7.97 23.41
CA ASP A 28 8.16 8.19 24.47
C ASP A 28 9.34 7.19 24.47
N GLY A 29 9.89 6.89 23.29
CA GLY A 29 11.00 5.95 23.13
C GLY A 29 10.58 4.48 23.13
N LYS A 30 9.28 4.18 23.26
CA LYS A 30 8.72 2.84 23.17
C LYS A 30 7.96 2.65 21.85
N PRO A 31 8.27 1.60 21.06
CA PRO A 31 7.50 1.28 19.87
C PRO A 31 6.11 0.74 20.23
N SER A 32 5.07 1.30 19.64
CA SER A 32 3.69 0.83 19.65
C SER A 32 3.31 0.43 18.23
N CYS A 33 3.25 -0.87 17.95
CA CYS A 33 3.00 -1.40 16.60
C CYS A 33 1.57 -1.93 16.47
N PHE A 34 0.97 -1.64 15.32
CA PHE A 34 -0.31 -2.15 14.86
C PHE A 34 -0.06 -3.06 13.65
N THR A 35 -0.66 -4.23 13.67
CA THR A 35 -0.71 -5.13 12.51
C THR A 35 -2.07 -5.00 11.87
N GLU A 36 -2.09 -4.52 10.63
CA GLU A 36 -3.27 -4.55 9.78
C GLU A 36 -3.62 -5.99 9.47
N LEU A 37 -4.86 -6.36 9.77
CA LEU A 37 -5.43 -7.61 9.34
C LEU A 37 -6.34 -7.30 8.17
N CYS A 38 -6.10 -7.97 7.05
CA CYS A 38 -7.02 -7.92 5.94
C CYS A 38 -8.34 -8.52 6.40
N GLU A 39 -9.43 -7.81 6.13
CA GLU A 39 -10.75 -8.36 6.38
C GLU A 39 -10.83 -9.72 5.71
N GLU A 40 -10.98 -10.75 6.55
CA GLU A 40 -11.22 -12.11 6.09
C GLU A 40 -12.37 -12.03 5.10
N GLN A 41 -12.22 -12.66 3.94
CA GLN A 41 -13.25 -12.81 2.90
C GLN A 41 -13.20 -11.83 1.73
N VAL A 42 -12.04 -11.69 1.10
CA VAL A 42 -12.06 -11.61 -0.35
C VAL A 42 -11.81 -13.00 -0.93
N THR A 43 -12.89 -13.77 -1.02
CA THR A 43 -13.02 -14.87 -1.99
C THR A 43 -13.09 -14.26 -3.39
N CYS A 44 -12.08 -13.49 -3.78
CA CYS A 44 -12.01 -12.95 -5.12
C CYS A 44 -11.16 -13.86 -5.99
N THR A 45 -11.61 -14.04 -7.22
CA THR A 45 -10.92 -14.81 -8.25
C THR A 45 -9.73 -14.03 -8.78
N ASN A 46 -9.85 -12.70 -8.85
CA ASN A 46 -8.81 -11.80 -9.35
C ASN A 46 -8.28 -10.89 -8.23
N ALA A 47 -7.42 -11.45 -7.37
CA ALA A 47 -6.66 -10.70 -6.38
C ALA A 47 -5.36 -10.16 -6.97
N LEU A 48 -5.09 -8.87 -6.78
CA LEU A 48 -3.81 -8.24 -7.11
C LEU A 48 -3.06 -7.88 -5.82
N GLN A 49 -1.89 -8.48 -5.61
CA GLN A 49 -1.00 -8.11 -4.51
C GLN A 49 -0.17 -6.88 -4.90
N VAL A 50 -0.49 -5.76 -4.29
CA VAL A 50 0.22 -4.49 -4.50
C VAL A 50 1.48 -4.44 -3.62
N LYS A 51 2.59 -3.95 -4.20
CA LYS A 51 3.84 -3.76 -3.47
C LYS A 51 3.64 -2.72 -2.37
N ASN A 52 4.16 -2.99 -1.17
CA ASN A 52 4.06 -2.13 0.02
C ASN A 52 2.63 -1.92 0.60
N GLN A 53 1.61 -2.59 0.06
CA GLN A 53 0.29 -2.68 0.70
C GLN A 53 0.18 -3.97 1.52
N CYS A 54 -0.53 -3.87 2.65
CA CYS A 54 -0.82 -5.04 3.47
C CYS A 54 -1.74 -6.01 2.73
N CYS A 55 -2.88 -5.49 2.25
CA CYS A 55 -3.96 -6.30 1.74
C CYS A 55 -3.99 -6.33 0.21
N PRO A 56 -4.32 -7.49 -0.37
CA PRO A 56 -4.54 -7.59 -1.79
C PRO A 56 -5.80 -6.83 -2.18
N VAL A 57 -5.77 -6.22 -3.36
CA VAL A 57 -6.91 -5.53 -3.94
C VAL A 57 -7.65 -6.49 -4.85
N CYS A 58 -8.98 -6.53 -4.76
CA CYS A 58 -9.78 -7.43 -5.58
C CYS A 58 -10.37 -6.73 -6.79
N LEU A 59 -10.18 -7.36 -7.94
CA LEU A 59 -10.55 -6.86 -9.26
C LEU A 59 -11.78 -7.58 -9.82
N ASP A 60 -12.58 -8.21 -8.95
CA ASP A 60 -13.79 -8.94 -9.32
C ASP A 60 -15.00 -8.01 -9.54
N GLU A 61 -14.87 -6.72 -9.21
CA GLU A 61 -15.91 -5.76 -9.54
C GLU A 61 -16.03 -5.58 -11.06
N PRO A 62 -17.25 -5.51 -11.61
CA PRO A 62 -17.47 -5.42 -13.06
C PRO A 62 -16.77 -4.20 -13.68
N GLU A 63 -16.58 -3.11 -12.93
CA GLU A 63 -15.82 -1.96 -13.40
C GLU A 63 -14.32 -2.26 -13.56
N ALA A 64 -13.74 -3.07 -12.67
CA ALA A 64 -12.34 -3.49 -12.73
C ALA A 64 -12.05 -4.48 -13.86
N LEU A 65 -13.02 -5.36 -14.17
CA LEU A 65 -12.92 -6.30 -15.29
C LEU A 65 -12.99 -5.62 -16.65
N GLU A 66 -13.81 -4.57 -16.78
CA GLU A 66 -13.99 -3.81 -18.02
C GLU A 66 -12.91 -2.72 -18.19
N ARG A 67 -12.45 -2.08 -17.11
CA ARG A 67 -11.41 -1.05 -17.12
C ARG A 67 -10.07 -1.61 -16.67
N LYS A 68 -9.44 -2.37 -17.56
CA LYS A 68 -8.08 -2.90 -17.36
C LYS A 68 -6.96 -1.88 -17.54
N GLN A 69 -7.30 -0.63 -17.84
CA GLN A 69 -6.35 0.41 -18.21
C GLN A 69 -6.74 1.75 -17.58
N CYS A 70 -5.76 2.43 -16.99
CA CYS A 70 -5.85 3.82 -16.53
C CYS A 70 -5.13 4.72 -17.54
N THR A 71 -5.68 5.90 -17.82
CA THR A 71 -5.04 6.87 -18.71
C THR A 71 -4.79 8.16 -17.96
N VAL A 72 -3.52 8.54 -17.83
CA VAL A 72 -3.06 9.75 -17.13
C VAL A 72 -2.08 10.47 -18.04
N ASP A 73 -2.29 11.76 -18.29
CA ASP A 73 -1.43 12.62 -19.13
C ASP A 73 -1.02 11.98 -20.47
N ASN A 74 -1.98 11.36 -21.15
CA ASN A 74 -1.79 10.67 -22.45
C ASN A 74 -0.90 9.42 -22.39
N MET A 75 -0.61 8.90 -21.19
CA MET A 75 0.02 7.60 -20.95
C MET A 75 -1.04 6.60 -20.48
N THR A 76 -0.97 5.38 -21.00
CA THR A 76 -1.88 4.29 -20.64
C THR A 76 -1.13 3.26 -19.80
N TYR A 77 -1.69 2.96 -18.63
CA TYR A 77 -1.16 2.01 -17.65
C TYR A 77 -2.12 0.85 -17.52
N SER A 78 -1.59 -0.37 -17.42
CA SER A 78 -2.37 -1.56 -17.13
C SER A 78 -2.65 -1.65 -15.63
N VAL A 79 -3.71 -2.37 -15.24
CA VAL A 79 -3.99 -2.62 -13.82
C VAL A 79 -2.78 -3.27 -13.14
N GLY A 80 -2.33 -2.67 -12.04
CA GLY A 80 -1.15 -3.07 -11.28
C GLY A 80 0.16 -2.37 -11.68
N ASP A 81 0.17 -1.61 -12.78
CA ASP A 81 1.30 -0.73 -13.08
C ASP A 81 1.34 0.42 -12.07
N ASP A 82 2.54 0.69 -11.55
CA ASP A 82 2.84 1.88 -10.75
C ASP A 82 3.68 2.89 -11.55
N TRP A 83 3.43 4.17 -11.32
CA TRP A 83 4.25 5.26 -11.85
C TRP A 83 4.46 6.35 -10.81
N ARG A 84 5.57 7.07 -10.95
CA ARG A 84 5.85 8.26 -10.14
C ARG A 84 5.33 9.49 -10.85
N GLU A 85 4.42 10.20 -10.19
CA GLU A 85 3.93 11.51 -10.66
C GLU A 85 4.90 12.61 -10.23
N ASP A 86 5.38 12.56 -8.98
CA ASP A 86 6.38 13.49 -8.44
C ASP A 86 7.34 12.78 -7.47
N GLU A 87 8.24 13.53 -6.81
CA GLU A 87 9.24 12.97 -5.90
C GLU A 87 8.65 12.29 -4.66
N CYS A 88 7.39 12.58 -4.34
CA CYS A 88 6.65 12.10 -3.16
C CYS A 88 5.43 11.23 -3.53
N THR A 89 4.90 11.34 -4.74
CA THR A 89 3.64 10.74 -5.17
C THR A 89 3.90 9.60 -6.14
N THR A 90 3.59 8.38 -5.69
CA THR A 90 3.53 7.19 -6.54
C THR A 90 2.07 6.79 -6.69
N CYS A 91 1.64 6.60 -7.93
CA CYS A 91 0.28 6.24 -8.29
C CYS A 91 0.27 4.81 -8.82
N MET A 92 -0.84 4.11 -8.61
CA MET A 92 -1.07 2.77 -9.15
C MET A 92 -2.41 2.72 -9.88
N CYS A 93 -2.43 2.01 -11.01
CA CYS A 93 -3.67 1.78 -11.74
C CYS A 93 -4.46 0.62 -11.10
N ILE A 94 -5.64 0.91 -10.56
CA ILE A 94 -6.54 -0.09 -9.99
C ILE A 94 -7.93 0.14 -10.58
N ALA A 95 -8.46 -0.83 -11.32
CA ALA A 95 -9.85 -0.81 -11.80
C ALA A 95 -10.29 0.46 -12.57
N GLY A 96 -9.36 1.25 -13.12
CA GLY A 96 -9.65 2.54 -13.75
C GLY A 96 -9.74 3.73 -12.79
N ASP A 97 -9.44 3.56 -11.51
CA ASP A 97 -9.36 4.61 -10.49
C ASP A 97 -7.90 4.85 -10.03
N LEU A 98 -7.62 6.09 -9.63
CA LEU A 98 -6.29 6.55 -9.21
C LEU A 98 -6.19 6.53 -7.70
N THR A 99 -5.34 5.66 -7.15
CA THR A 99 -5.04 5.66 -5.72
C THR A 99 -3.60 6.16 -5.49
N PRO A 100 -3.41 7.28 -4.76
CA PRO A 100 -2.08 7.68 -4.31
C PRO A 100 -1.61 6.74 -3.20
N SER A 101 -0.34 6.31 -3.27
CA SER A 101 0.30 5.45 -2.26
C SER A 101 0.90 6.25 -1.09
#